data_AF-A0A7S3GVR9-F1
#
_entry.id   AF-A0A7S3GVR9-F1
#
_cell.length_a   1.000
_cell.length_b   1.000
_cell.length_c   1.000
_cell.angle_alpha   90.00
_cell.angle_beta   90.00
_cell.angle_gamma   90.00
#
_symmetry.space_group_name_H-M   'P 1'
#
loop_
_entity.id
_entity.type
_entity.pdbx_description
1 polymer ?
#
loop_
_entity_poly.entity_id
_entity_poly.type
_entity_poly.pdbx_seq_one_letter_code
_entity_poly.pdbx_strand_id
1 'polypeptide(L)'
;KSVLSGTTNRKTGSNNTSNQLVSTYHPARVVSTAYTQLYILRMQISTLCDSHSELRTKSSIFGKTDMDSREVELFTTFYSDSFYFSYALNYAQTLASVSDLSDLWYREHYLELTKCIQFPIDYSLPWILVEHILNKNVSNTPCMENVLFLLDIYNDAAHRALYVLNQQYLYDEIEAESNLVIDQLYFLLSEEVYTYYKNLSASSVLDAKLKHKLESLKNNTKLTLDATRIHTLLQQKHIQLLGRSINFS
;
A
#
# COMPACT_ATOMS: atom_id res chain seq x y z
N LYS A 1 -11.49 -26.92 30.68
CA LYS A 1 -11.34 -27.26 32.12
C LYS A 1 -11.17 -25.96 32.92
N SER A 2 -12.28 -25.42 33.44
CA SER A 2 -12.32 -24.65 34.69
C SER A 2 -13.79 -24.59 35.09
N VAL A 3 -14.06 -25.23 36.24
CA VAL A 3 -15.36 -25.39 36.89
C VAL A 3 -15.50 -24.27 37.92
N LEU A 4 -16.71 -23.74 38.12
CA LEU A 4 -17.22 -23.19 39.40
C LEU A 4 -18.74 -23.00 39.24
N SER A 5 -19.52 -24.04 39.53
CA SER A 5 -20.24 -24.28 40.80
C SER A 5 -21.56 -23.52 40.87
N GLY A 6 -22.64 -24.25 40.60
CA GLY A 6 -23.99 -23.81 40.89
C GLY A 6 -24.24 -23.77 42.40
N THR A 7 -24.99 -22.75 42.82
CA THR A 7 -25.65 -22.76 44.13
C THR A 7 -27.06 -22.27 43.94
N THR A 8 -28.01 -23.20 44.06
CA THR A 8 -29.44 -22.94 44.22
C THR A 8 -29.69 -22.23 45.54
N ASN A 9 -30.42 -21.11 45.51
CA ASN A 9 -31.18 -20.66 46.67
C ASN A 9 -32.54 -20.09 46.24
N ARG A 10 -33.61 -20.79 46.61
CA ARG A 10 -35.00 -20.34 46.54
C ARG A 10 -35.30 -19.51 47.79
N LYS A 11 -35.95 -18.35 47.58
CA LYS A 11 -36.86 -17.56 48.44
C LYS A 11 -36.67 -16.09 48.02
N THR A 12 -37.64 -15.21 47.87
CA THR A 12 -39.07 -15.13 48.15
C THR A 12 -39.53 -13.84 47.46
N GLY A 13 -40.77 -13.76 47.01
CA GLY A 13 -41.27 -12.63 46.24
C GLY A 13 -41.14 -11.26 46.94
N SER A 14 -40.85 -10.24 46.12
CA SER A 14 -41.32 -8.88 46.32
C SER A 14 -41.40 -8.23 44.95
N ASN A 15 -42.61 -7.82 44.57
CA ASN A 15 -42.89 -7.07 43.36
C ASN A 15 -42.09 -5.76 43.38
N ASN A 16 -41.13 -5.62 42.46
CA ASN A 16 -40.57 -4.35 42.03
C ASN A 16 -40.45 -4.42 40.50
N THR A 17 -41.35 -3.74 39.81
CA THR A 17 -41.26 -3.46 38.37
C THR A 17 -40.19 -2.39 38.14
N SER A 18 -38.92 -2.77 38.36
CA SER A 18 -37.76 -2.07 37.81
C SER A 18 -37.46 -2.70 36.46
N ASN A 19 -37.43 -1.91 35.39
CA ASN A 19 -37.04 -2.30 34.03
C ASN A 19 -35.92 -3.37 34.06
N GLN A 20 -36.29 -4.63 33.88
CA GLN A 20 -35.33 -5.71 33.77
C GLN A 20 -34.63 -5.52 32.43
N LEU A 21 -33.40 -5.01 32.45
CA LEU A 21 -32.50 -5.07 31.32
C LEU A 21 -32.37 -6.55 30.93
N VAL A 22 -33.01 -6.93 29.83
CA VAL A 22 -32.93 -8.29 29.31
C VAL A 22 -31.48 -8.51 28.89
N SER A 23 -30.74 -9.31 29.67
CA SER A 23 -29.37 -9.71 29.32
C SER A 23 -29.44 -10.74 28.20
N THR A 24 -29.37 -10.26 26.96
CA THR A 24 -29.30 -11.09 25.76
C THR A 24 -27.85 -11.44 25.47
N TYR A 25 -27.55 -12.74 25.45
CA TYR A 25 -26.26 -13.24 25.01
C TYR A 25 -26.19 -13.21 23.48
N HIS A 26 -25.25 -12.42 22.94
CA HIS A 26 -25.00 -12.33 21.50
C HIS A 26 -23.80 -13.21 21.17
N PRO A 27 -23.95 -14.29 20.38
CA PRO A 27 -22.83 -15.17 20.05
C PRO A 27 -21.85 -14.46 19.12
N ALA A 28 -20.55 -14.54 19.42
CA ALA A 28 -19.51 -14.09 18.51
C ALA A 28 -19.48 -15.01 17.28
N ARG A 29 -19.69 -14.45 16.08
CA ARG A 29 -19.63 -15.19 14.81
C ARG A 29 -18.52 -14.61 13.94
N VAL A 30 -17.72 -15.48 13.33
CA VAL A 30 -16.68 -15.10 12.37
C VAL A 30 -17.27 -15.12 10.96
N VAL A 31 -18.33 -14.33 10.76
CA VAL A 31 -18.98 -14.16 9.45
C VAL A 31 -19.32 -12.70 9.28
N SER A 32 -19.00 -12.16 8.10
CA SER A 32 -19.35 -10.79 7.76
C SER A 32 -20.84 -10.66 7.47
N THR A 33 -21.37 -9.46 7.69
CA THR A 33 -22.69 -9.10 7.17
C THR A 33 -22.65 -9.04 5.65
N ALA A 34 -23.78 -9.34 5.01
CA ALA A 34 -23.90 -9.12 3.57
C ALA A 34 -23.87 -7.62 3.27
N TYR A 35 -23.34 -7.23 2.10
CA TYR A 35 -23.29 -5.83 1.68
C TYR A 35 -24.65 -5.14 1.75
N THR A 36 -25.71 -5.81 1.30
CA THR A 36 -27.08 -5.30 1.33
C THR A 36 -27.60 -5.10 2.76
N GLN A 37 -27.27 -6.00 3.68
CA GLN A 37 -27.66 -5.88 5.09
C GLN A 37 -27.01 -4.66 5.73
N LEU A 38 -25.70 -4.48 5.50
CA LEU A 38 -24.97 -3.31 6.00
C LEU A 38 -25.49 -2.01 5.37
N TYR A 39 -25.76 -2.02 4.08
CA TYR A 39 -26.29 -0.87 3.35
C TYR A 39 -27.68 -0.44 3.87
N ILE A 40 -28.62 -1.38 3.98
CA ILE A 40 -29.97 -1.09 4.49
C ILE A 40 -29.91 -0.60 5.94
N LEU A 41 -29.09 -1.23 6.78
CA LEU A 41 -28.92 -0.83 8.17
C LEU A 41 -28.38 0.61 8.28
N ARG A 42 -27.35 0.95 7.48
CA ARG A 42 -26.79 2.30 7.44
C ARG A 42 -27.81 3.32 6.94
N MET A 43 -28.61 2.97 5.93
CA MET A 43 -29.68 3.84 5.42
C MET A 43 -30.75 4.11 6.48
N GLN A 44 -31.21 3.07 7.19
CA GLN A 44 -32.18 3.21 8.28
C GLN A 44 -31.64 4.05 9.44
N ILE A 45 -30.38 3.85 9.81
CA ILE A 45 -29.74 4.65 10.87
C ILE A 45 -29.60 6.11 10.42
N SER A 46 -29.22 6.34 9.16
CA SER A 46 -29.12 7.69 8.60
C SER A 46 -30.47 8.41 8.62
N THR A 47 -31.57 7.76 8.25
CA THR A 47 -32.91 8.38 8.26
C THR A 47 -33.44 8.65 9.66
N LEU A 48 -33.01 7.88 10.66
CA LEU A 48 -33.35 8.08 12.08
C LEU A 48 -32.51 9.18 12.74
N CYS A 49 -31.23 9.31 12.35
CA CYS A 49 -30.31 10.28 12.95
C CYS A 49 -30.36 11.67 12.29
N ASP A 50 -30.74 11.76 11.02
CA ASP A 50 -30.75 13.04 10.29
C ASP A 50 -31.82 14.00 10.86
N SER A 51 -31.38 15.21 11.22
CA SER A 51 -32.25 16.28 11.73
C SER A 51 -33.23 16.82 10.70
N HIS A 52 -32.96 16.63 9.40
CA HIS A 52 -33.81 17.07 8.31
C HIS A 52 -34.77 15.99 7.80
N SER A 53 -34.70 14.78 8.33
CA SER A 53 -35.57 13.67 7.95
C SER A 53 -37.02 13.91 8.37
N GLU A 54 -37.97 13.62 7.47
CA GLU A 54 -39.41 13.69 7.74
C GLU A 54 -39.80 12.78 8.92
N LEU A 55 -39.06 11.69 9.13
CA LEU A 55 -39.23 10.75 10.23
C LEU A 55 -38.87 11.35 11.60
N ARG A 56 -38.07 12.41 11.65
CA ARG A 56 -37.63 13.09 12.88
C ARG A 56 -38.41 14.37 13.18
N THR A 57 -39.45 14.65 12.41
CA THR A 57 -40.41 15.72 12.71
C THR A 57 -41.22 15.40 13.97
N LYS A 58 -41.67 16.44 14.70
CA LYS A 58 -42.40 16.28 15.98
C LYS A 58 -43.70 15.46 15.87
N SER A 59 -44.23 15.27 14.65
CA SER A 59 -45.49 14.56 14.38
C SER A 59 -45.30 13.12 13.89
N SER A 60 -44.05 12.63 13.79
CA SER A 60 -43.74 11.28 13.30
C SER A 60 -43.51 10.30 14.45
N ILE A 61 -43.73 9.01 14.17
CA ILE A 61 -43.65 7.86 15.10
C ILE A 61 -42.23 7.66 15.69
N PHE A 62 -41.22 8.35 15.17
CA PHE A 62 -39.84 8.40 15.70
C PHE A 62 -39.36 9.84 15.94
N GLY A 63 -40.27 10.72 16.37
CA GLY A 63 -39.98 12.12 16.63
C GLY A 63 -38.91 12.33 17.70
N LYS A 64 -38.36 13.55 17.77
CA LYS A 64 -37.29 13.94 18.73
C LYS A 64 -37.60 13.68 20.22
N THR A 65 -38.86 13.38 20.55
CA THR A 65 -39.32 13.07 21.91
C THR A 65 -39.20 11.61 22.28
N ASP A 66 -39.09 10.69 21.31
CA ASP A 66 -39.11 9.24 21.53
C ASP A 66 -37.72 8.60 21.63
N MET A 67 -36.65 9.28 21.19
CA MET A 67 -35.27 8.79 21.30
C MET A 67 -34.46 9.61 22.32
N ASP A 68 -33.77 8.92 23.23
CA ASP A 68 -32.87 9.55 24.17
C ASP A 68 -31.62 10.09 23.44
N SER A 69 -31.03 11.16 23.95
CA SER A 69 -29.81 11.78 23.38
C SER A 69 -28.65 10.78 23.32
N ARG A 70 -28.59 9.85 24.27
CA ARG A 70 -27.59 8.76 24.30
C ARG A 70 -27.77 7.75 23.17
N GLU A 71 -29.01 7.46 22.77
CA GLU A 71 -29.29 6.53 21.67
C GLU A 71 -28.92 7.14 20.33
N VAL A 72 -29.20 8.44 20.15
CA VAL A 72 -28.79 9.21 18.97
C VAL A 72 -27.26 9.23 18.84
N GLU A 73 -26.54 9.41 19.95
CA GLU A 73 -25.08 9.36 19.96
C GLU A 73 -24.56 7.98 19.56
N LEU A 74 -25.08 6.90 20.15
CA LEU A 74 -24.71 5.52 19.80
C LEU A 74 -24.92 5.22 18.32
N PHE A 75 -26.07 5.61 17.76
CA PHE A 75 -26.36 5.42 16.35
C PHE A 75 -25.46 6.25 15.45
N THR A 76 -25.12 7.47 15.86
CA THR A 76 -24.20 8.33 15.12
C THR A 76 -22.79 7.74 15.11
N THR A 77 -22.28 7.27 16.26
CA THR A 77 -20.99 6.59 16.36
C THR A 77 -20.97 5.34 15.48
N PHE A 78 -22.00 4.49 15.58
CA PHE A 78 -22.08 3.30 14.72
C PHE A 78 -22.15 3.66 13.24
N TYR A 79 -22.87 4.71 12.87
CA TYR A 79 -22.94 5.18 11.48
C TYR A 79 -21.58 5.67 10.97
N SER A 80 -20.81 6.38 11.79
CA SER A 80 -19.44 6.78 11.47
C SER A 80 -18.51 5.58 11.33
N ASP A 81 -18.51 4.65 12.28
CA ASP A 81 -17.62 3.49 12.27
C ASP A 81 -17.94 2.53 11.12
N SER A 82 -19.23 2.28 10.89
CA SER A 82 -19.68 1.35 9.85
C SER A 82 -19.43 1.84 8.42
N PHE A 83 -18.97 3.08 8.24
CA PHE A 83 -18.52 3.58 6.94
C PHE A 83 -17.31 2.79 6.43
N TYR A 84 -16.39 2.46 7.34
CA TYR A 84 -15.16 1.75 7.00
C TYR A 84 -15.34 0.24 6.84
N PHE A 85 -16.48 -0.31 7.27
CA PHE A 85 -16.70 -1.75 7.29
C PHE A 85 -16.69 -2.36 5.88
N SER A 86 -17.24 -1.68 4.86
CA SER A 86 -17.19 -2.19 3.49
C SER A 86 -15.75 -2.34 2.98
N TYR A 87 -14.88 -1.38 3.30
CA TYR A 87 -13.46 -1.39 2.93
C TYR A 87 -12.68 -2.45 3.70
N ALA A 88 -12.93 -2.56 5.01
CA ALA A 88 -12.28 -3.56 5.86
C ALA A 88 -12.71 -4.99 5.52
N LEU A 89 -13.99 -5.21 5.19
CA LEU A 89 -14.49 -6.50 4.73
C LEU A 89 -13.94 -6.87 3.35
N ASN A 90 -13.72 -5.87 2.49
CA ASN A 90 -13.05 -6.03 1.20
C ASN A 90 -11.57 -5.61 1.26
N TYR A 91 -10.86 -6.13 2.27
CA TYR A 91 -9.49 -5.70 2.58
C TYR A 91 -8.54 -5.87 1.41
N ALA A 92 -8.55 -7.02 0.74
CA ALA A 92 -7.62 -7.33 -0.34
C ALA A 92 -7.76 -6.36 -1.52
N GLN A 93 -9.00 -6.12 -1.99
CA GLN A 93 -9.24 -5.19 -3.10
C GLN A 93 -8.97 -3.74 -2.69
N THR A 94 -9.34 -3.36 -1.46
CA THR A 94 -9.05 -2.01 -0.95
C THR A 94 -7.54 -1.78 -0.89
N LEU A 95 -6.79 -2.74 -0.36
CA LEU A 95 -5.32 -2.65 -0.29
C LEU A 95 -4.73 -2.48 -1.69
N ALA A 96 -5.13 -3.33 -2.64
CA ALA A 96 -4.67 -3.25 -4.03
C ALA A 96 -4.98 -1.89 -4.67
N SER A 97 -6.18 -1.33 -4.42
CA SER A 97 -6.57 -0.03 -4.99
C SER A 97 -5.81 1.16 -4.39
N VAL A 98 -5.36 1.06 -3.13
CA VAL A 98 -4.63 2.13 -2.44
C VAL A 98 -3.13 2.06 -2.73
N SER A 99 -2.62 0.89 -3.09
CA SER A 99 -1.21 0.69 -3.46
C SER A 99 -0.95 0.78 -4.97
N ASP A 100 -1.97 1.05 -5.79
CA ASP A 100 -1.83 1.08 -7.25
C ASP A 100 -1.06 2.34 -7.70
N LEU A 101 0.12 2.13 -8.27
CA LEU A 101 0.99 3.20 -8.80
C LEU A 101 1.08 3.21 -10.33
N SER A 102 0.19 2.50 -11.02
CA SER A 102 0.25 2.36 -12.48
C SER A 102 0.05 3.66 -13.27
N ASP A 103 -0.59 4.68 -12.69
CA ASP A 103 -0.75 6.01 -13.30
C ASP A 103 0.59 6.66 -13.66
N LEU A 104 1.68 6.25 -13.01
CA LEU A 104 3.02 6.79 -13.27
C LEU A 104 3.56 6.38 -14.65
N TRP A 105 3.07 5.28 -15.24
CA TRP A 105 3.49 4.83 -16.57
C TRP A 105 2.61 5.41 -17.69
N TYR A 106 1.30 5.51 -17.47
CA TYR A 106 0.35 5.92 -18.50
C TYR A 106 0.54 7.37 -18.96
N ARG A 107 0.56 7.56 -20.27
CA ARG A 107 0.85 8.85 -20.92
C ARG A 107 -0.03 9.19 -22.12
N GLU A 108 -1.15 8.46 -22.30
CA GLU A 108 -2.10 8.61 -23.42
C GLU A 108 -2.57 10.06 -23.63
N HIS A 109 -2.86 10.77 -22.54
CA HIS A 109 -3.29 12.18 -22.63
C HIS A 109 -2.23 13.05 -23.32
N TYR A 110 -0.96 12.84 -23.01
CA TYR A 110 0.15 13.61 -23.59
C TYR A 110 0.49 13.15 -25.01
N LEU A 111 0.33 11.86 -25.32
CA LEU A 111 0.48 11.34 -26.68
C LEU A 111 -0.56 11.97 -27.63
N GLU A 112 -1.81 12.07 -27.18
CA GLU A 112 -2.88 12.72 -27.95
C GLU A 112 -2.59 14.21 -28.18
N LEU A 113 -2.14 14.93 -27.14
CA LEU A 113 -1.79 16.36 -27.25
C LEU A 113 -0.63 16.62 -28.22
N THR A 114 0.36 15.74 -28.24
CA THR A 114 1.59 15.90 -29.05
C THR A 114 1.48 15.27 -30.43
N LYS A 115 0.44 14.47 -30.67
CA LYS A 115 0.26 13.64 -31.88
C LYS A 115 1.45 12.73 -32.17
N CYS A 116 2.10 12.26 -31.10
CA CYS A 116 3.17 11.29 -31.15
C CYS A 116 2.59 9.89 -30.92
N ILE A 117 3.17 8.89 -31.59
CA ILE A 117 2.76 7.48 -31.41
C ILE A 117 3.26 6.96 -30.06
N GLN A 118 4.49 7.30 -29.69
CA GLN A 118 5.07 6.89 -28.41
C GLN A 118 6.20 7.84 -27.98
N PHE A 119 6.39 7.98 -26.67
CA PHE A 119 7.54 8.70 -26.12
C PHE A 119 8.74 7.77 -25.89
N PRO A 120 9.98 8.28 -26.05
CA PRO A 120 11.19 7.59 -25.61
C PRO A 120 11.14 7.23 -24.11
N ILE A 121 11.87 6.19 -23.72
CA ILE A 121 11.94 5.73 -22.32
C ILE A 121 12.48 6.80 -21.36
N ASP A 122 13.29 7.75 -21.85
CA ASP A 122 13.83 8.87 -21.05
C ASP A 122 12.73 9.79 -20.51
N TYR A 123 11.51 9.70 -21.06
CA TYR A 123 10.32 10.41 -20.57
C TYR A 123 9.38 9.52 -19.76
N SER A 124 9.74 8.25 -19.56
CA SER A 124 8.97 7.32 -18.74
C SER A 124 9.32 7.51 -17.27
N LEU A 125 8.33 7.85 -16.44
CA LEU A 125 8.57 8.16 -15.04
C LEU A 125 9.17 6.99 -14.25
N PRO A 126 8.72 5.72 -14.42
CA PRO A 126 9.38 4.58 -13.78
C PRO A 126 10.86 4.48 -14.13
N TRP A 127 11.23 4.68 -15.40
CA TRP A 127 12.63 4.65 -15.82
C TRP A 127 13.44 5.82 -15.28
N ILE A 128 12.91 7.05 -15.34
CA ILE A 128 13.55 8.25 -14.78
C ILE A 128 13.89 8.04 -13.31
N LEU A 129 12.99 7.43 -12.53
CA LEU A 129 13.22 7.15 -11.11
C LEU A 129 14.30 6.07 -10.91
N VAL A 130 14.32 5.02 -11.73
CA VAL A 130 15.36 3.98 -11.70
C VAL A 130 16.72 4.57 -12.04
N GLU A 131 16.81 5.31 -13.15
CA GLU A 131 18.03 5.96 -13.59
C GLU A 131 18.57 6.92 -12.53
N HIS A 132 17.69 7.67 -11.86
CA HIS A 132 18.09 8.57 -10.78
C HIS A 132 18.76 7.84 -9.60
N ILE A 133 18.27 6.65 -9.23
CA ILE A 133 18.87 5.85 -8.15
C ILE A 133 20.23 5.27 -8.57
N LEU A 134 20.36 4.85 -9.83
CA LEU A 134 21.62 4.32 -10.36
C LEU A 134 22.69 5.41 -10.51
N ASN A 135 22.28 6.62 -10.87
CA ASN A 135 23.16 7.77 -11.02
C ASN A 135 23.53 8.38 -9.65
N LYS A 136 24.56 7.80 -9.03
CA LYS A 136 25.18 8.19 -7.73
C LYS A 136 25.53 9.67 -7.53
N ASN A 137 25.49 10.48 -8.57
CA ASN A 137 25.95 11.87 -8.56
C ASN A 137 25.10 12.79 -7.67
N VAL A 138 23.92 12.35 -7.21
CA VAL A 138 22.95 13.24 -6.54
C VAL A 138 22.73 12.93 -5.05
N SER A 139 23.04 11.73 -4.54
CA SER A 139 22.76 11.43 -3.12
C SER A 139 23.69 10.36 -2.53
N ASN A 140 24.31 10.70 -1.40
CA ASN A 140 25.10 9.81 -0.53
C ASN A 140 24.25 8.72 0.17
N THR A 141 23.03 8.47 -0.31
CA THR A 141 22.05 7.60 0.34
C THR A 141 22.06 6.23 -0.33
N PRO A 142 22.25 5.13 0.41
CA PRO A 142 22.24 3.77 -0.14
C PRO A 142 20.79 3.33 -0.48
N CYS A 143 20.23 3.87 -1.56
CA CYS A 143 18.87 3.57 -2.03
C CYS A 143 18.81 2.48 -3.13
N MET A 144 19.92 1.80 -3.41
CA MET A 144 20.02 0.82 -4.51
C MET A 144 18.98 -0.32 -4.41
N GLU A 145 18.58 -0.69 -3.19
CA GLU A 145 17.55 -1.71 -2.96
C GLU A 145 16.15 -1.28 -3.43
N ASN A 146 15.90 0.02 -3.57
CA ASN A 146 14.60 0.54 -3.98
C ASN A 146 14.33 0.43 -5.48
N VAL A 147 15.36 0.14 -6.30
CA VAL A 147 15.19 -0.05 -7.75
C VAL A 147 14.12 -1.11 -8.04
N LEU A 148 14.05 -2.17 -7.22
CA LEU A 148 13.08 -3.25 -7.41
C LEU A 148 11.64 -2.81 -7.16
N PHE A 149 11.40 -1.92 -6.21
CA PHE A 149 10.06 -1.36 -5.97
C PHE A 149 9.62 -0.46 -7.13
N LEU A 150 10.56 0.21 -7.80
CA LEU A 150 10.25 1.02 -8.97
C LEU A 150 9.93 0.16 -10.20
N LEU A 151 10.59 -0.99 -10.36
CA LEU A 151 10.24 -1.94 -11.40
C LEU A 151 8.83 -2.52 -11.22
N ASP A 152 8.34 -2.60 -9.98
CA ASP A 152 6.99 -3.09 -9.68
C ASP A 152 5.89 -2.19 -10.25
N ILE A 153 6.19 -0.92 -10.56
CA ILE A 153 5.25 -0.02 -11.26
C ILE A 153 4.83 -0.60 -12.62
N TYR A 154 5.73 -1.32 -13.29
CA TYR A 154 5.39 -2.02 -14.54
C TYR A 154 4.39 -3.16 -14.31
N ASN A 155 4.44 -3.84 -13.16
CA ASN A 155 3.46 -4.87 -12.79
C ASN A 155 2.08 -4.27 -12.56
N ASP A 156 2.01 -3.14 -11.84
CA ASP A 156 0.75 -2.41 -11.64
C ASP A 156 0.16 -1.96 -12.98
N ALA A 157 0.99 -1.36 -13.85
CA ALA A 157 0.58 -0.89 -15.16
C ALA A 157 0.06 -2.04 -16.05
N ALA A 158 0.77 -3.16 -16.06
CA ALA A 158 0.35 -4.32 -16.82
C ALA A 158 -0.96 -4.92 -16.30
N HIS A 159 -1.12 -5.01 -14.98
CA HIS A 159 -2.37 -5.47 -14.37
C HIS A 159 -3.55 -4.56 -14.76
N ARG A 160 -3.37 -3.24 -14.69
CA ARG A 160 -4.43 -2.29 -15.07
C ARG A 160 -4.74 -2.36 -16.58
N ALA A 161 -3.73 -2.50 -17.44
CA ALA A 161 -3.92 -2.62 -18.88
C ALA A 161 -4.78 -3.84 -19.24
N LEU A 162 -4.50 -4.98 -18.63
CA LEU A 162 -5.18 -6.25 -18.92
C LEU A 162 -6.55 -6.37 -18.26
N TYR A 163 -6.68 -6.04 -16.97
CA TYR A 163 -7.89 -6.37 -16.19
C TYR A 163 -8.85 -5.19 -15.97
N VAL A 164 -8.38 -3.94 -16.12
CA VAL A 164 -9.22 -2.75 -15.95
C VAL A 164 -9.56 -2.13 -17.30
N LEU A 165 -8.54 -1.84 -18.12
CA LEU A 165 -8.71 -1.19 -19.42
C LEU A 165 -9.08 -2.18 -20.53
N ASN A 166 -8.73 -3.46 -20.36
CA ASN A 166 -8.89 -4.53 -21.35
C ASN A 166 -8.28 -4.17 -22.72
N GLN A 167 -7.11 -3.55 -22.73
CA GLN A 167 -6.40 -3.14 -23.95
C GLN A 167 -5.09 -3.91 -24.11
N GLN A 168 -4.98 -4.71 -25.17
CA GLN A 168 -3.78 -5.51 -25.45
C GLN A 168 -2.59 -4.64 -25.88
N TYR A 169 -2.82 -3.63 -26.72
CA TYR A 169 -1.73 -2.78 -27.22
C TYR A 169 -0.98 -2.05 -26.09
N LEU A 170 -1.69 -1.63 -25.03
CA LEU A 170 -1.07 -1.02 -23.85
C LEU A 170 -0.15 -2.02 -23.15
N TYR A 171 -0.58 -3.28 -23.01
CA TYR A 171 0.27 -4.31 -22.43
C TYR A 171 1.51 -4.58 -23.28
N ASP A 172 1.36 -4.63 -24.62
CA ASP A 172 2.48 -4.84 -25.54
C ASP A 172 3.52 -3.71 -25.43
N GLU A 173 3.07 -2.46 -25.27
CA GLU A 173 3.94 -1.31 -25.03
C GLU A 173 4.66 -1.39 -23.67
N ILE A 174 3.93 -1.76 -22.60
CA ILE A 174 4.50 -1.96 -21.26
C ILE A 174 5.56 -3.06 -21.29
N GLU A 175 5.27 -4.18 -21.97
CA GLU A 175 6.20 -5.30 -22.11
C GLU A 175 7.45 -4.90 -22.89
N ALA A 176 7.29 -4.18 -24.00
CA ALA A 176 8.41 -3.69 -24.81
C ALA A 176 9.31 -2.73 -24.00
N GLU A 177 8.71 -1.78 -23.27
CA GLU A 177 9.45 -0.83 -22.43
C GLU A 177 10.18 -1.55 -21.28
N SER A 178 9.48 -2.46 -20.58
CA SER A 178 10.03 -3.22 -19.46
C SER A 178 11.24 -4.06 -19.87
N ASN A 179 11.19 -4.73 -21.03
CA ASN A 179 12.34 -5.49 -21.55
C ASN A 179 13.56 -4.59 -21.76
N LEU A 180 13.37 -3.42 -22.38
CA LEU A 180 14.45 -2.47 -22.63
C LEU A 180 15.05 -1.93 -21.32
N VAL A 181 14.20 -1.58 -20.36
CA VAL A 181 14.60 -1.11 -19.02
C VAL A 181 15.43 -2.15 -18.29
N ILE A 182 15.04 -3.43 -18.36
CA ILE A 182 15.82 -4.52 -17.75
C ILE A 182 17.19 -4.65 -18.39
N ASP A 183 17.28 -4.63 -19.73
CA ASP A 183 18.56 -4.74 -20.44
C ASP A 183 19.51 -3.60 -20.05
N GLN A 184 18.99 -2.38 -19.97
CA GLN A 184 19.76 -1.21 -19.54
C GLN A 184 20.14 -1.28 -18.05
N LEU A 185 19.22 -1.72 -17.19
CA LEU A 185 19.49 -1.91 -15.77
C LEU A 185 20.61 -2.94 -15.56
N TYR A 186 20.60 -4.07 -16.27
CA TYR A 186 21.68 -5.07 -16.19
C TYR A 186 23.03 -4.48 -16.57
N PHE A 187 23.07 -3.70 -17.66
CA PHE A 187 24.29 -3.05 -18.11
C PHE A 187 24.85 -2.08 -17.05
N LEU A 188 24.02 -1.14 -16.58
CA LEU A 188 24.41 -0.12 -15.60
C LEU A 188 24.78 -0.74 -14.26
N LEU A 189 23.99 -1.69 -13.78
CA LEU A 189 24.23 -2.37 -12.52
C LEU A 189 25.55 -3.17 -12.57
N SER A 190 25.82 -3.86 -13.67
CA SER A 190 27.07 -4.62 -13.84
C SER A 190 28.30 -3.70 -13.79
N GLU A 191 28.24 -2.55 -14.45
CA GLU A 191 29.31 -1.54 -14.41
C GLU A 191 29.52 -0.99 -13.00
N GLU A 192 28.42 -0.74 -12.28
CA GLU A 192 28.46 -0.22 -10.92
C GLU A 192 29.02 -1.22 -9.92
N VAL A 193 28.56 -2.48 -9.98
CA VAL A 193 29.04 -3.60 -9.16
C VAL A 193 30.54 -3.78 -9.38
N TYR A 194 30.98 -3.83 -10.65
CA TYR A 194 32.38 -3.98 -10.99
C TYR A 194 33.23 -2.82 -10.46
N THR A 195 32.77 -1.57 -10.67
CA THR A 195 33.47 -0.38 -10.20
C THR A 195 33.60 -0.35 -8.68
N TYR A 196 32.54 -0.73 -7.96
CA TYR A 196 32.55 -0.80 -6.50
C TYR A 196 33.58 -1.81 -5.99
N TYR A 197 33.53 -3.06 -6.44
CA TYR A 197 34.47 -4.10 -5.98
C TYR A 197 35.90 -3.86 -6.44
N LYS A 198 36.10 -3.26 -7.62
CA LYS A 198 37.43 -2.82 -8.09
C LYS A 198 38.02 -1.77 -7.16
N ASN A 199 37.23 -0.75 -6.81
CA ASN A 199 37.68 0.30 -5.88
C ASN A 199 37.92 -0.27 -4.48
N LEU A 200 37.06 -1.17 -4.00
CA LEU A 200 37.22 -1.84 -2.70
C LEU A 200 38.53 -2.62 -2.63
N SER A 201 38.82 -3.39 -3.67
CA SER A 201 40.07 -4.15 -3.78
C SER A 201 41.28 -3.20 -3.85
N ALA A 202 41.20 -2.14 -4.65
CA ALA A 202 42.27 -1.15 -4.74
C ALA A 202 42.53 -0.44 -3.40
N SER A 203 41.48 -0.10 -2.65
CA SER A 203 41.59 0.51 -1.32
C SER A 203 42.15 -0.46 -0.28
N SER A 204 41.84 -1.76 -0.38
CA SER A 204 42.37 -2.80 0.51
C SER A 204 43.84 -3.13 0.26
N VAL A 205 44.32 -2.99 -0.98
CA VAL A 205 45.73 -3.24 -1.33
C VAL A 205 46.62 -2.03 -1.01
N LEU A 206 46.05 -0.82 -0.97
CA LEU A 206 46.78 0.40 -0.64
C LEU A 206 47.27 0.38 0.82
N ASP A 207 48.54 0.71 1.06
CA ASP A 207 49.08 0.83 2.42
C ASP A 207 48.31 1.90 3.23
N ALA A 208 47.80 1.51 4.39
CA ALA A 208 47.03 2.36 5.29
C ALA A 208 47.78 3.65 5.68
N LYS A 209 49.12 3.58 5.82
CA LYS A 209 49.93 4.76 6.16
C LYS A 209 49.95 5.79 5.02
N LEU A 210 50.09 5.31 3.78
CA LEU A 210 50.06 6.16 2.59
C LEU A 210 48.65 6.71 2.34
N LYS A 211 47.62 5.90 2.60
CA LYS A 211 46.21 6.29 2.51
C LYS A 211 45.90 7.50 3.39
N HIS A 212 46.20 7.40 4.69
CA HIS A 212 45.95 8.48 5.64
C HIS A 212 46.76 9.75 5.33
N LYS A 213 48.02 9.58 4.89
CA LYS A 213 48.85 10.72 4.48
C LYS A 213 48.27 11.43 3.25
N LEU A 214 47.77 10.69 2.26
CA LEU A 214 47.11 11.26 1.08
C LEU A 214 45.78 11.94 1.41
N GLU A 215 44.97 11.36 2.28
CA GLU A 215 43.71 11.96 2.77
C GLU A 215 43.98 13.27 3.51
N SER A 216 45.03 13.32 4.34
CA SER A 216 45.44 14.53 5.05
C SER A 216 45.99 15.64 4.13
N LEU A 217 46.61 15.28 3.01
CA LEU A 217 47.18 16.25 2.06
C LEU A 217 46.13 16.81 1.10
N LYS A 218 45.11 16.02 0.76
CA LYS A 218 44.04 16.42 -0.17
C LYS A 218 42.79 16.96 0.51
N ASN A 219 42.71 16.94 1.86
CA ASN A 219 41.50 17.30 2.62
C ASN A 219 40.23 16.64 2.07
N ASN A 220 40.33 15.39 1.62
CA ASN A 220 39.23 14.71 0.95
C ASN A 220 39.25 13.22 1.27
N THR A 221 38.15 12.71 1.81
CA THR A 221 37.92 11.30 2.17
C THR A 221 37.50 10.47 0.95
N LYS A 222 38.14 10.69 -0.20
CA LYS A 222 37.81 9.98 -1.45
C LYS A 222 38.30 8.52 -1.49
N LEU A 223 39.24 8.16 -0.60
CA LEU A 223 39.86 6.83 -0.58
C LEU A 223 39.16 5.87 0.40
N THR A 224 38.39 6.41 1.34
CA THR A 224 37.39 5.65 2.12
C THR A 224 36.16 5.47 1.27
N LEU A 225 35.83 4.21 0.98
CA LEU A 225 34.62 3.88 0.23
C LEU A 225 33.44 3.85 1.18
N ASP A 226 32.36 4.51 0.79
CA ASP A 226 31.08 4.38 1.47
C ASP A 226 30.50 2.98 1.24
N ALA A 227 29.86 2.43 2.28
CA ALA A 227 29.23 1.12 2.22
C ALA A 227 27.99 1.19 1.31
N THR A 228 28.09 0.64 0.11
CA THR A 228 26.93 0.48 -0.78
C THR A 228 26.23 -0.85 -0.47
N ARG A 229 24.89 -0.84 -0.45
CA ARG A 229 24.06 -2.04 -0.22
C ARG A 229 23.80 -2.80 -1.52
N ILE A 230 24.83 -3.02 -2.33
CA ILE A 230 24.70 -3.71 -3.63
C ILE A 230 24.40 -5.22 -3.43
N HIS A 231 24.84 -5.77 -2.30
CA HIS A 231 24.69 -7.18 -1.97
C HIS A 231 23.22 -7.66 -1.94
N THR A 232 22.28 -6.84 -1.46
CA THR A 232 20.86 -7.24 -1.39
C THR A 232 20.25 -7.44 -2.78
N LEU A 233 20.69 -6.65 -3.76
CA LEU A 233 20.27 -6.74 -5.16
C LEU A 233 20.87 -7.99 -5.85
N LEU A 234 22.16 -8.26 -5.62
CA LEU A 234 22.84 -9.46 -6.15
C LEU A 234 22.30 -10.78 -5.60
N GLN A 235 21.67 -10.75 -4.42
CA GLN A 235 21.06 -11.94 -3.83
C GLN A 235 19.69 -12.30 -4.43
N GLN A 236 19.10 -11.43 -5.26
CA GLN A 236 17.75 -11.64 -5.79
C GLN A 236 17.75 -12.64 -6.94
N LYS A 237 17.20 -13.84 -6.68
CA LYS A 237 17.10 -14.91 -7.68
C LYS A 237 15.75 -15.00 -8.38
N HIS A 238 14.72 -14.38 -7.83
CA HIS A 238 13.32 -14.61 -8.20
C HIS A 238 12.52 -13.29 -8.18
N ILE A 239 12.85 -12.35 -9.05
CA ILE A 239 12.10 -11.10 -9.19
C ILE A 239 10.91 -11.35 -10.12
N GLN A 240 9.70 -11.08 -9.64
CA GLN A 240 8.49 -11.21 -10.44
C GLN A 240 8.26 -9.93 -11.24
N LEU A 241 8.32 -10.02 -12.57
CA LEU A 241 8.05 -8.90 -13.45
C LEU A 241 7.25 -9.38 -14.66
N LEU A 242 6.09 -8.78 -14.89
CA LEU A 242 5.15 -9.13 -15.97
C LEU A 242 4.83 -10.63 -16.01
N GLY A 243 4.73 -11.26 -14.83
CA GLY A 243 4.49 -12.70 -14.68
C GLY A 243 5.71 -13.61 -14.94
N ARG A 244 6.88 -13.04 -15.21
CA ARG A 244 8.15 -13.76 -15.41
C ARG A 244 8.97 -13.72 -14.12
N SER A 245 9.73 -14.79 -13.87
CA SER A 245 10.71 -14.84 -12.78
C SER A 245 12.11 -14.55 -13.31
N ILE A 246 12.67 -13.41 -12.96
CA ILE A 246 13.99 -12.94 -13.39
C ILE A 246 15.02 -13.17 -12.28
N ASN A 247 16.22 -13.62 -12.65
CA ASN A 247 17.33 -13.86 -11.74
C ASN A 247 18.43 -12.83 -11.97
N PHE A 248 18.71 -12.01 -10.95
CA PHE A 248 19.74 -10.95 -10.97
C PHE A 248 21.10 -11.39 -10.41
N SER A 249 21.21 -12.63 -9.90
CA SER A 249 22.44 -13.19 -9.33
C SER A 249 23.46 -13.63 -10.37
#